data_AF-A0AA91TD21-F1
#
_entry.id   AF-A0AA91TD21-F1
#
_cell.length_a   1.000
_cell.length_b   1.000
_cell.length_c   1.000
_cell.angle_alpha   90.00
_cell.angle_beta   90.00
_cell.angle_gamma   90.00
#
_symmetry.space_group_name_H-M   'P 1'
#
loop_
_entity.id
_entity.type
_entity.pdbx_description
1 polymer ?
#
loop_
_entity_poly.entity_id
_entity_poly.type
_entity_poly.pdbx_seq_one_letter_code
_entity_poly.pdbx_strand_id
1 'polypeptide(L)' 'MPVCDDRLAYGLYEIAPYTAGICEFSIPFSTLKPYLRLRL' A
#
# COMPACT_ATOMS: atom_id res chain seq x y z
N MET A 1 5.18 -6.54 19.44
CA MET A 1 4.99 -7.13 18.11
C MET A 1 4.78 -5.98 17.14
N PRO A 2 5.61 -5.75 16.12
CA PRO A 2 5.38 -4.66 15.19
C PRO A 2 4.17 -5.02 14.31
N VAL A 3 3.10 -4.23 14.42
CA VAL A 3 1.96 -4.29 13.51
C VAL A 3 2.39 -3.52 12.25
N CYS A 4 2.96 -4.24 11.28
CA CYS A 4 3.27 -3.70 9.97
C CYS A 4 1.97 -3.63 9.16
N ASP A 5 1.23 -2.53 9.29
CA ASP A 5 0.07 -2.23 8.45
C ASP A 5 0.54 -1.41 7.25
N ASP A 6 1.03 -2.09 6.20
CA ASP A 6 1.46 -1.48 4.94
C ASP A 6 0.22 -1.06 4.12
N ARG A 7 -0.43 0.03 4.54
CA ARG A 7 -1.53 0.66 3.80
C ARG A 7 -0.99 1.63 2.77
N LEU A 8 -1.38 1.41 1.52
CA LEU A 8 -1.11 2.33 0.42
C LEU A 8 -2.40 3.09 0.11
N ALA A 9 -2.37 4.41 0.30
CA ALA A 9 -3.48 5.30 0.01
C ALA A 9 -3.13 6.19 -1.19
N TYR A 10 -4.03 6.22 -2.17
CA TYR A 10 -3.91 7.07 -3.36
C TYR A 10 -4.87 8.25 -3.27
N GLY A 11 -4.42 9.43 -3.69
CA GLY A 11 -5.25 10.63 -3.78
C GLY A 11 -6.34 10.53 -4.84
N LEU A 12 -7.31 11.45 -4.79
CA LEU A 12 -8.33 11.57 -5.83
C LEU A 12 -7.67 11.82 -7.20
N TYR A 13 -8.12 11.10 -8.23
CA TYR A 13 -7.58 11.13 -9.61
C TYR A 13 -6.18 10.54 -9.80
N GLU A 14 -5.56 9.96 -8.79
CA GLU A 14 -4.18 9.48 -8.92
C GLU A 14 -4.10 8.17 -9.74
N ILE A 15 -5.05 7.27 -9.52
CA ILE A 15 -5.09 5.95 -10.18
C ILE A 15 -6.49 5.57 -10.71
N ALA A 16 -7.51 6.36 -10.38
CA ALA A 16 -8.89 6.08 -10.73
C ALA A 16 -9.69 7.39 -10.84
N PRO A 17 -10.77 7.42 -11.66
CA PRO A 17 -11.64 8.59 -11.77
C PRO A 17 -12.30 8.93 -10.42
N TYR A 18 -12.75 10.17 -10.27
CA TYR A 18 -13.38 10.68 -9.03
C TYR A 18 -14.49 9.80 -8.46
N THR A 19 -15.25 9.17 -9.35
CA THR A 19 -16.34 8.25 -8.98
C THR A 19 -15.88 7.04 -8.17
N ALA A 20 -14.59 6.70 -8.23
CA ALA A 20 -13.99 5.62 -7.46
C ALA A 20 -13.66 6.01 -6.00
N GLY A 21 -13.67 7.31 -5.66
CA GLY A 21 -13.36 7.78 -4.32
C GLY A 21 -11.92 7.50 -3.88
N ILE A 22 -11.68 7.48 -2.57
CA ILE A 22 -10.37 7.16 -1.99
C ILE A 22 -10.14 5.64 -2.11
N CYS A 23 -9.06 5.26 -2.76
CA CYS A 23 -8.67 3.86 -2.91
C CYS A 23 -7.60 3.51 -1.87
N GLU A 24 -7.97 2.66 -0.90
CA GLU A 24 -7.05 2.07 0.07
C GLU A 24 -6.74 0.63 -0.34
N PHE A 25 -5.45 0.28 -0.39
CA PHE A 25 -5.00 -1.09 -0.63
C PHE A 25 -4.19 -1.60 0.55
N SER A 26 -4.52 -2.81 0.98
CA SER A 26 -3.71 -3.56 1.95
C SER A 26 -2.84 -4.55 1.18
N ILE A 27 -1.53 -4.33 1.22
CA ILE A 27 -0.57 -5.26 0.62
C ILE A 27 -0.02 -6.14 1.74
N PRO A 28 -0.24 -7.47 1.70
CA PRO A 28 0.30 -8.34 2.73
C PRO A 28 1.83 -8.33 2.68
N PHE A 29 2.46 -8.15 3.85
CA PHE A 29 3.92 -8.08 3.98
C PHE A 29 4.63 -9.31 3.41
N SER A 30 3.99 -10.49 3.41
CA SER A 30 4.51 -11.71 2.77
C SER A 30 4.86 -11.50 1.30
N THR A 31 4.09 -10.68 0.58
CA THR A 31 4.29 -10.36 -0.83
C THR A 31 5.41 -9.32 -1.02
N LEU A 32 5.65 -8.47 -0.01
CA LEU A 32 6.68 -7.42 -0.04
C LEU A 32 8.07 -7.92 0.40
N LYS A 33 8.16 -9.01 1.16
CA LYS A 33 9.42 -9.62 1.63
C LYS A 33 10.53 -9.73 0.56
N PRO A 34 10.28 -10.25 -0.66
CA PRO A 34 11.34 -10.37 -1.67
C PRO A 34 11.77 -9.03 -2.29
N TYR A 35 10.97 -7.98 -2.16
CA TYR A 35 11.22 -6.65 -2.74
C TYR A 35 11.75 -5.63 -1.73
N LEU A 36 11.57 -5.89 -0.43
CA LEU A 36 12.13 -5.10 0.65
C LEU A 36 13.65 -5.28 0.69
N ARG A 37 14.38 -4.39 0.02
CA ARG A 37 15.82 -4.18 0.28
C ARG A 37 15.98 -3.52 1.65
N LEU A 38 15.88 -4.31 2.70
CA LEU A 38 16.34 -3.94 4.03
C LEU A 38 17.84 -3.67 3.93
N ARG A 39 18.23 -2.40 3.78
CA ARG A 39 19.60 -1.99 4.11
C ARG A 39 19.68 -1.94 5.62
N LEU A 40 20.22 -3.01 6.20
CA LEU A 40 20.74 -3.05 7.57
C LEU A 40 21.86 -2.02 7.74
#